data_AF-A0AAN0MQK9-F1
#
_entry.id   AF-A0AAN0MQK9-F1
#
_cell.length_a   1.000
_cell.length_b   1.000
_cell.length_c   1.000
_cell.angle_alpha   90.00
_cell.angle_beta   90.00
_cell.angle_gamma   90.00
#
_symmetry.space_group_name_H-M   'P 1'
#
loop_
_entity.id
_entity.type
_entity.pdbx_description
1 polymer ?
#
loop_
_entity_poly.entity_id
_entity_poly.type
_entity_poly.pdbx_seq_one_letter_code
_entity_poly.pdbx_strand_id
1 'polypeptide(L)'
;MANLNDSLNDLMSMDGALCAAVVDYSSGMMLGSVGTGVDMELAAAGNTEVVRAKMKTMKALGLNDNIDDILITLGKQYHIIRPSQRLSGIFVYYVLDKSRSNLALARRKVADVESNMSM
;
A
#
# COMPACT_ATOMS: atom_id res chain seq x y z
N MET A 1 14.02 8.59 10.40
CA MET A 1 14.24 8.13 9.01
C MET A 1 14.48 6.65 9.08
N ALA A 2 13.56 5.86 8.55
CA ALA A 2 13.73 4.42 8.41
C ALA A 2 14.13 4.14 6.95
N ASN A 3 15.05 3.21 6.72
CA ASN A 3 15.29 2.73 5.36
C ASN A 3 14.06 1.92 4.89
N LEU A 4 13.99 1.62 3.59
CA LEU A 4 12.84 0.94 2.99
C LEU A 4 12.52 -0.41 3.67
N ASN A 5 13.55 -1.19 3.98
CA ASN A 5 13.40 -2.51 4.58
C ASN A 5 12.89 -2.42 6.03
N ASP A 6 13.36 -1.46 6.81
CA ASP A 6 12.87 -1.21 8.17
C ASP A 6 11.39 -0.81 8.16
N SER A 7 10.99 0.03 7.20
CA SER A 7 9.60 0.45 7.01
C SER A 7 8.69 -0.74 6.68
N LEU A 8 9.14 -1.62 5.78
CA LEU A 8 8.43 -2.83 5.41
C LEU A 8 8.34 -3.82 6.58
N ASN A 9 9.43 -4.03 7.32
CA ASN A 9 9.46 -4.89 8.49
C ASN A 9 8.56 -4.35 9.62
N ASP A 10 8.46 -3.03 9.77
CA ASP A 10 7.57 -2.41 10.74
C ASP A 10 6.09 -2.71 10.45
N LEU A 11 5.69 -2.74 9.17
CA LEU A 11 4.34 -3.19 8.78
C LEU A 11 4.08 -4.65 9.14
N MET A 12 5.11 -5.50 9.08
CA MET A 12 4.98 -6.93 9.41
C MET A 12 4.86 -7.20 10.91
N SER A 13 5.12 -6.20 11.77
CA SER A 13 4.93 -6.33 13.23
C SER A 13 3.46 -6.39 13.67
N MET A 14 2.53 -5.99 12.78
CA MET A 14 1.10 -6.01 13.03
C MET A 14 0.52 -7.43 13.02
N ASP A 15 -0.38 -7.72 13.95
CA ASP A 15 -1.10 -8.99 13.95
C ASP A 15 -1.98 -9.12 12.70
N GLY A 16 -1.88 -10.29 12.05
CA GLY A 16 -2.54 -10.57 10.78
C GLY A 16 -1.82 -10.03 9.54
N ALA A 17 -0.67 -9.37 9.65
CA ALA A 17 0.14 -8.99 8.48
C ALA A 17 0.57 -10.22 7.66
N LEU A 18 0.35 -10.19 6.34
CA LEU A 18 0.74 -11.28 5.44
C LEU A 18 1.91 -10.87 4.54
N CYS A 19 1.77 -9.73 3.86
CA CYS A 19 2.81 -9.18 3.02
C CYS A 19 2.67 -7.67 2.85
N ALA A 20 3.78 -7.00 2.57
CA ALA A 20 3.85 -5.58 2.28
C ALA A 20 4.80 -5.32 1.12
N ALA A 21 4.54 -4.28 0.34
CA ALA A 21 5.43 -3.80 -0.70
C ALA A 21 5.39 -2.28 -0.83
N VAL A 22 6.46 -1.73 -1.37
CA VAL A 22 6.52 -0.36 -1.87
C VAL A 22 6.69 -0.42 -3.37
N VAL A 23 5.86 0.34 -4.08
CA VAL A 23 5.73 0.27 -5.52
C VAL A 23 5.78 1.68 -6.09
N ASP A 24 6.56 1.84 -7.16
CA ASP A 24 6.51 3.01 -8.02
C ASP A 24 5.42 2.80 -9.08
N TYR A 25 4.26 3.44 -8.90
CA TYR A 25 3.15 3.37 -9.86
C TYR A 25 3.41 4.18 -11.12
N SER A 26 4.46 5.01 -11.20
CA SER A 26 4.83 5.68 -12.45
C SER A 26 5.50 4.72 -13.42
N SER A 27 6.31 3.78 -12.92
CA SER A 27 7.00 2.75 -13.70
C SER A 27 6.34 1.35 -13.62
N GLY A 28 5.53 1.09 -12.59
CA GLY A 28 5.02 -0.24 -12.25
C GLY A 28 6.05 -1.11 -11.50
N MET A 29 7.18 -0.54 -11.10
CA MET A 29 8.28 -1.25 -10.47
C MET A 29 8.04 -1.44 -8.97
N MET A 30 8.26 -2.65 -8.47
CA MET A 30 8.32 -2.89 -7.04
C MET A 30 9.72 -2.52 -6.53
N LEU A 31 9.78 -1.61 -5.56
CA LEU A 31 11.02 -1.15 -4.96
C LEU A 31 11.49 -2.06 -3.82
N GLY A 32 10.55 -2.72 -3.15
CA GLY A 32 10.82 -3.73 -2.14
C GLY A 32 9.55 -4.40 -1.66
N SER A 33 9.68 -5.63 -1.13
CA SER A 33 8.58 -6.37 -0.53
C SER A 33 9.05 -7.28 0.60
N VAL A 34 8.13 -7.60 1.51
CA VAL A 34 8.32 -8.56 2.60
C VAL A 34 7.06 -9.41 2.78
N GLY A 35 7.22 -10.56 3.43
CA GLY A 35 6.13 -11.49 3.70
C GLY A 35 5.87 -12.48 2.56
N THR A 36 4.83 -13.30 2.71
CA THR A 36 4.50 -14.40 1.80
C THR A 36 2.99 -14.59 1.67
N GLY A 37 2.54 -15.45 0.75
CA GLY A 37 1.13 -15.81 0.58
C GLY A 37 0.42 -15.13 -0.59
N VAL A 38 1.08 -14.18 -1.26
CA VAL A 38 0.64 -13.55 -2.52
C VAL A 38 1.87 -13.38 -3.41
N ASP A 39 1.70 -13.58 -4.73
CA ASP A 39 2.68 -13.14 -5.71
C ASP A 39 2.69 -11.61 -5.74
N MET A 40 3.66 -11.02 -5.03
CA MET A 40 3.71 -9.58 -4.83
C MET A 40 4.04 -8.82 -6.10
N GLU A 41 4.80 -9.39 -7.03
CA GLU A 41 5.13 -8.73 -8.30
C GLU A 41 3.88 -8.58 -9.14
N LEU A 42 3.15 -9.69 -9.32
CA LEU A 42 1.89 -9.68 -10.06
C LEU A 42 0.84 -8.80 -9.37
N ALA A 43 0.72 -8.90 -8.05
CA ALA A 43 -0.26 -8.09 -7.30
C ALA A 43 0.09 -6.60 -7.30
N ALA A 44 1.36 -6.22 -7.20
CA ALA A 44 1.81 -4.84 -7.29
C ALA A 44 1.53 -4.24 -8.68
N ALA A 45 1.81 -5.00 -9.74
CA ALA A 45 1.52 -4.59 -11.11
C ALA A 45 0.00 -4.39 -11.32
N GLY A 46 -0.83 -5.34 -10.88
CA GLY A 46 -2.29 -5.21 -10.98
C GLY A 46 -2.84 -4.02 -10.20
N ASN A 47 -2.35 -3.80 -8.97
CA ASN A 47 -2.81 -2.68 -8.14
C ASN A 47 -2.28 -1.31 -8.61
N THR A 48 -1.16 -1.27 -9.33
CA THR A 48 -0.69 -0.06 -10.02
C THR A 48 -1.76 0.46 -10.98
N GLU A 49 -2.41 -0.43 -11.73
CA GLU A 49 -3.49 -0.05 -12.65
C GLU A 49 -4.75 0.42 -11.91
N VAL A 50 -5.05 -0.13 -10.73
CA VAL A 50 -6.15 0.36 -9.87
C VAL A 50 -5.89 1.81 -9.43
N VAL A 51 -4.68 2.10 -8.94
CA VAL A 51 -4.28 3.45 -8.51
C VAL A 51 -4.34 4.42 -9.69
N ARG A 52 -3.73 4.06 -10.83
CA ARG A 52 -3.72 4.89 -12.04
C ARG A 52 -5.12 5.18 -12.56
N ALA A 53 -5.99 4.16 -12.61
CA ALA A 53 -7.37 4.33 -13.04
C ALA A 53 -8.10 5.33 -12.14
N LYS A 54 -8.00 5.18 -10.81
CA LYS A 54 -8.65 6.10 -9.87
C LYS A 54 -8.12 7.52 -9.99
N MET A 55 -6.80 7.71 -10.08
CA MET A 55 -6.17 9.02 -10.28
C MET A 55 -6.65 9.69 -11.57
N LYS A 56 -6.73 8.93 -12.68
CA LYS A 56 -7.25 9.43 -13.96
C LYS A 56 -8.71 9.85 -13.84
N THR A 57 -9.54 9.07 -13.15
CA THR A 57 -10.95 9.40 -12.90
C THR A 57 -11.09 10.67 -12.06
N MET A 58 -10.30 10.83 -10.99
CA MET A 58 -10.32 12.04 -10.16
C MET A 58 -9.98 13.29 -10.99
N LYS A 59 -8.95 13.20 -11.84
CA LYS A 59 -8.58 14.27 -12.78
C LYS A 59 -9.70 14.59 -13.77
N ALA A 60 -10.33 13.57 -14.36
CA ALA A 60 -11.42 13.75 -15.32
C ALA A 60 -12.67 14.38 -14.68
N LEU A 61 -12.93 14.11 -13.40
CA LEU A 61 -14.01 14.71 -12.62
C LEU A 61 -13.66 16.09 -12.05
N GLY A 62 -12.41 16.55 -12.18
CA GLY A 62 -11.96 17.83 -11.63
C GLY A 62 -11.91 17.87 -10.10
N LEU A 63 -11.70 16.73 -9.43
CA LEU A 63 -11.61 16.67 -7.98
C LEU A 63 -10.29 17.28 -7.50
N ASN A 64 -10.36 18.30 -6.65
CA ASN A 64 -9.20 18.89 -5.97
C ASN A 64 -8.95 18.18 -4.62
N ASP A 65 -8.66 16.88 -4.70
CA ASP A 65 -8.49 16.00 -3.54
C ASP A 65 -7.43 14.92 -3.84
N ASN A 66 -6.99 14.21 -2.80
CA ASN A 66 -5.98 13.14 -2.90
C ASN A 66 -6.57 11.80 -2.44
N ILE A 67 -5.90 10.72 -2.83
CA ILE A 67 -6.23 9.38 -2.31
C ILE A 67 -5.49 9.20 -0.98
N ASP A 68 -6.23 9.14 0.13
CA ASP A 68 -5.66 8.76 1.43
C ASP A 68 -5.30 7.28 1.49
N ASP A 69 -6.23 6.42 1.09
CA ASP A 69 -5.99 5.00 0.83
C ASP A 69 -7.10 4.41 -0.06
N ILE A 70 -6.83 3.20 -0.54
CA ILE A 70 -7.80 2.33 -1.21
C ILE A 70 -7.83 1.04 -0.39
N LEU A 71 -9.01 0.69 0.10
CA LEU A 71 -9.26 -0.59 0.76
C LEU A 71 -10.00 -1.53 -0.18
N ILE A 72 -9.38 -2.67 -0.48
CA ILE A 72 -10.03 -3.79 -1.16
C ILE A 72 -10.22 -4.90 -0.12
N THR A 73 -11.46 -5.34 0.07
CA THR A 73 -11.79 -6.42 1.01
C THR A 73 -12.15 -7.68 0.24
N LEU A 74 -11.38 -8.74 0.46
CA LEU A 74 -11.66 -10.08 -0.02
C LEU A 74 -12.34 -10.91 1.08
N GLY A 75 -12.72 -12.15 0.75
CA GLY A 75 -13.31 -13.07 1.72
C GLY A 75 -12.42 -13.33 2.94
N LYS A 76 -11.10 -13.41 2.72
CA LYS A 76 -10.10 -13.74 3.76
C LYS A 76 -9.07 -12.64 4.02
N GLN A 77 -9.03 -11.60 3.19
CA GLN A 77 -7.92 -10.64 3.21
C GLN A 77 -8.42 -9.20 3.14
N TYR A 78 -7.70 -8.32 3.82
CA TYR A 78 -7.72 -6.89 3.56
C TYR A 78 -6.49 -6.52 2.72
N HIS A 79 -6.71 -5.64 1.75
CA HIS A 79 -5.69 -5.07 0.89
C HIS A 79 -5.78 -3.56 1.02
N ILE A 80 -4.74 -2.94 1.58
CA ILE A 80 -4.65 -1.51 1.75
C ILE A 80 -3.59 -0.99 0.78
N ILE A 81 -3.98 -0.05 -0.07
CA ILE A 81 -3.07 0.66 -0.97
C ILE A 81 -3.05 2.11 -0.55
N ARG A 82 -1.89 2.61 -0.15
CA ARG A 82 -1.72 3.99 0.30
C ARG A 82 -0.72 4.71 -0.59
N PRO A 83 -1.18 5.55 -1.53
CA PRO A 83 -0.31 6.46 -2.27
C PRO A 83 0.41 7.41 -1.29
N SER A 84 1.70 7.63 -1.51
CA SER A 84 2.45 8.56 -0.68
C SER A 84 2.11 10.00 -1.04
N GLN A 85 1.84 10.82 -0.03
CA GLN A 85 1.65 12.25 -0.23
C GLN A 85 2.98 13.02 -0.31
N ARG A 86 4.08 12.41 0.15
CA ARG A 86 5.42 13.00 0.16
C ARG A 86 6.27 12.55 -1.03
N LEU A 87 6.12 11.30 -1.44
CA LEU A 87 6.91 10.67 -2.49
C LEU A 87 6.01 10.45 -3.71
N SER A 88 6.02 11.42 -4.62
CA SER A 88 5.24 11.34 -5.86
C SER A 88 5.57 10.07 -6.65
N GLY A 89 4.55 9.39 -7.16
CA GLY A 89 4.74 8.16 -7.92
C GLY A 89 4.78 6.89 -7.06
N ILE A 90 4.68 6.97 -5.74
CA ILE A 90 4.86 5.82 -4.84
C ILE A 90 3.56 5.46 -4.14
N PHE A 91 3.35 4.17 -3.91
CA PHE A 91 2.39 3.69 -2.93
C PHE A 91 2.93 2.54 -2.09
N VAL A 92 2.43 2.44 -0.86
CA VAL A 92 2.57 1.26 -0.02
C VAL A 92 1.39 0.32 -0.29
N TYR A 93 1.68 -0.95 -0.50
CA TYR A 93 0.70 -2.02 -0.62
C TYR A 93 0.82 -2.96 0.56
N TYR A 94 -0.28 -3.20 1.27
CA TYR A 94 -0.28 -3.96 2.50
C TYR A 94 -1.44 -4.94 2.54
N VAL A 95 -1.13 -6.22 2.73
CA VAL A 95 -2.09 -7.33 2.73
C VAL A 95 -2.14 -7.94 4.11
N LEU A 96 -3.36 -8.11 4.62
CA LEU A 96 -3.58 -8.66 5.94
C LEU A 96 -4.67 -9.73 5.95
N ASP A 97 -4.58 -10.68 6.88
CA ASP A 97 -5.60 -11.67 7.17
C ASP A 97 -6.80 -11.02 7.86
N LYS A 98 -7.97 -11.08 7.23
CA LYS A 98 -9.20 -10.43 7.70
C LYS A 98 -9.66 -10.90 9.08
N SER A 99 -9.40 -12.16 9.43
CA SER A 99 -9.87 -12.75 10.69
C SER A 99 -9.01 -12.39 11.89
N ARG A 100 -7.73 -12.07 11.65
CA ARG A 100 -6.75 -11.73 12.69
C ARG A 100 -6.51 -10.23 12.83
N SER A 101 -6.66 -9.49 11.74
CA SER A 101 -6.23 -8.09 11.69
C SER A 101 -7.27 -7.12 12.25
N ASN A 102 -6.81 -6.13 13.00
CA ASN A 102 -7.61 -4.93 13.28
C ASN A 102 -7.45 -3.91 12.14
N LEU A 103 -8.49 -3.74 11.32
CA LEU A 103 -8.46 -2.85 10.15
C LEU A 103 -8.15 -1.39 10.51
N ALA A 104 -8.68 -0.87 11.61
CA ALA A 104 -8.45 0.51 12.00
C ALA A 104 -6.98 0.74 12.38
N LEU A 105 -6.38 -0.19 13.12
CA LEU A 105 -4.95 -0.15 13.45
C LEU A 105 -4.09 -0.36 12.21
N ALA A 106 -4.48 -1.23 11.29
CA ALA A 106 -3.76 -1.45 10.04
C ALA A 106 -3.69 -0.20 9.15
N ARG A 107 -4.81 0.52 8.98
CA ARG A 107 -4.86 1.78 8.23
C ARG A 107 -4.00 2.86 8.88
N ARG A 108 -4.05 2.97 10.21
CA ARG A 108 -3.18 3.89 10.95
C ARG A 108 -1.70 3.52 10.79
N LYS A 109 -1.36 2.24 10.95
CA LYS A 109 0.02 1.74 10.83
C LYS A 109 0.61 2.05 9.46
N VAL A 110 -0.12 1.79 8.38
CA VAL A 110 0.38 2.08 7.03
C VAL A 110 0.56 3.58 6.79
N ALA A 111 -0.30 4.42 7.37
CA ALA A 111 -0.15 5.88 7.30
C ALA A 111 1.09 6.37 8.08
N ASP A 112 1.31 5.83 9.28
CA ASP A 112 2.48 6.16 10.09
C ASP A 112 3.78 5.70 9.38
N VAL A 113 3.79 4.50 8.80
CA VAL A 113 4.97 4.00 8.06
C VAL A 113 5.22 4.82 6.80
N GLU A 114 4.21 5.03 5.95
CA GLU A 114 4.33 5.82 4.72
C GLU A 114 4.84 7.24 5.00
N SER A 115 4.32 7.90 6.04
CA SER A 115 4.74 9.25 6.39
C SER A 115 6.19 9.35 6.88
N ASN A 116 6.76 8.25 7.39
CA ASN A 116 8.14 8.17 7.89
C ASN A 116 9.16 7.68 6.86
N MET A 117 8.71 7.21 5.70
CA MET A 117 9.58 6.74 4.62
C MET A 117 10.41 7.89 4.02
N SER A 118 11.67 7.59 3.73
CA SER A 118 12.56 8.40 2.91
C SER A 118 13.25 7.48 1.91
N MET A 119 13.30 7.90 0.65
CA MET A 119 14.06 7.23 -0.41
C MET A 119 15.30 8.03 -0.78
#